data_AF-A0A5V6NLU6-F1
#
_entry.id   AF-A0A5V6NLU6-F1
#
_cell.length_a   1.000
_cell.length_b   1.000
_cell.length_c   1.000
_cell.angle_alpha   90.00
_cell.angle_beta   90.00
_cell.angle_gamma   90.00
#
_symmetry.space_group_name_H-M   'P 1'
#
loop_
_entity.id
_entity.type
_entity.pdbx_description
1 polymer ?
#
loop_
_entity_poly.entity_id
_entity_poly.type
_entity_poly.pdbx_seq_one_letter_code
_entity_poly.pdbx_strand_id
1 'polypeptide(L)'
;MQQNYPARTTVIELDFPFTAANGEVISSVTMRSPTVRDRLVRARDNTPQQEADTRMIATLCGLGYDDILNMEGADYLRLEEQFMVFLTPPAKESKTTL
;
A
#
# COMPACT_ATOMS: atom_id res chain seq x y z
N MET A 1 16.86 -7.72 15.91
CA MET A 1 16.34 -8.71 14.94
C MET A 1 16.05 -7.98 13.64
N GLN A 2 16.83 -8.22 12.59
CA GLN A 2 16.63 -7.60 11.28
C GLN A 2 15.41 -8.26 10.64
N GLN A 3 14.26 -7.57 10.61
CA GLN A 3 13.09 -8.09 9.91
C GLN A 3 13.38 -8.03 8.41
N ASN A 4 13.46 -9.18 7.76
CA ASN A 4 13.59 -9.28 6.31
C ASN A 4 12.21 -8.93 5.71
N TYR A 5 12.02 -7.68 5.28
CA TYR A 5 10.81 -7.22 4.62
C TYR A 5 10.66 -7.93 3.26
N PRO A 6 9.44 -8.09 2.73
CA PRO A 6 9.27 -8.67 1.40
C PRO A 6 9.93 -7.75 0.37
N ALA A 7 10.74 -8.34 -0.51
CA ALA A 7 11.74 -7.64 -1.32
C ALA A 7 11.18 -6.72 -2.43
N ARG A 8 9.85 -6.68 -2.64
CA ARG A 8 9.23 -5.86 -3.70
C ARG A 8 8.63 -4.59 -3.12
N THR A 9 9.14 -3.46 -3.59
CA THR A 9 8.60 -2.12 -3.40
C THR A 9 8.32 -1.48 -4.74
N THR A 10 7.32 -0.60 -4.80
CA THR A 10 7.00 0.21 -5.98
C THR A 10 6.83 1.66 -5.53
N VAL A 11 7.37 2.60 -6.30
CA VAL A 11 7.10 4.04 -6.11
C VAL A 11 5.85 4.39 -6.91
N ILE A 12 4.94 5.11 -6.27
CA ILE A 12 3.69 5.62 -6.85
C ILE A 12 3.77 7.14 -6.76
N GLU A 13 3.84 7.81 -7.91
CA GLU A 13 3.75 9.26 -7.99
C GLU A 13 2.29 9.68 -7.79
N LEU A 14 2.08 10.74 -6.99
CA LEU A 14 0.76 11.29 -6.71
C LEU A 14 0.51 12.45 -7.66
N ASP A 15 -0.69 12.51 -8.25
CA ASP A 15 -1.09 13.66 -9.06
C ASP A 15 -1.40 14.87 -8.16
N PHE A 16 -1.84 14.61 -6.92
CA PHE A 16 -2.26 15.61 -5.96
C PHE A 16 -1.43 15.48 -4.67
N PRO A 17 -0.31 16.22 -4.57
CA PRO A 17 0.47 16.24 -3.34
C PRO A 17 -0.38 16.66 -2.15
N PHE A 18 -0.22 15.97 -1.03
CA PHE A 18 -0.97 16.23 0.19
C PHE A 18 -0.03 16.50 1.36
N THR A 19 -0.53 17.15 2.41
CA THR A 19 0.22 17.40 3.63
C THR A 19 -0.07 16.29 4.65
N ALA A 20 0.96 15.54 5.03
CA ALA A 20 0.89 14.55 6.10
C ALA A 20 0.69 15.22 7.47
N ALA A 21 0.29 14.45 8.48
CA ALA A 21 0.02 14.93 9.83
C ALA A 21 1.27 15.56 10.50
N ASN A 22 2.48 15.18 10.07
CA ASN A 22 3.74 15.77 10.51
C ASN A 22 4.09 17.11 9.82
N GLY A 23 3.27 17.57 8.86
CA GLY A 23 3.48 18.79 8.08
C GLY A 23 4.32 18.61 6.81
N GLU A 24 4.78 17.39 6.51
CA GLU A 24 5.51 17.09 5.28
C GLU A 24 4.57 17.07 4.07
N VAL A 25 5.01 17.66 2.96
CA VAL A 25 4.28 17.57 1.68
C VAL A 25 4.76 16.34 0.94
N ILE A 26 3.84 15.41 0.68
CA ILE A 26 4.10 14.13 0.04
C ILE A 26 3.60 14.19 -1.40
N SER A 27 4.51 14.02 -2.36
CA SER A 27 4.20 13.94 -3.80
C SER A 27 4.40 12.53 -4.38
N SER A 28 5.01 11.62 -3.64
CA SER A 28 5.19 10.23 -4.04
C SER A 28 5.21 9.33 -2.80
N VAL A 29 4.81 8.08 -2.99
CA VAL A 29 4.74 7.09 -1.91
C VAL A 29 5.43 5.81 -2.35
N THR A 30 6.27 5.25 -1.48
CA THR A 30 6.85 3.92 -1.71
C THR A 30 6.00 2.88 -1.01
N MET A 31 5.33 2.01 -1.76
CA MET A 31 4.55 0.91 -1.22
C MET A 31 5.36 -0.39 -1.24
N ARG A 32 5.47 -1.06 -0.10
CA ARG A 32 6.00 -2.44 -0.02
C ARG A 32 4.88 -3.46 -0.23
N SER A 33 5.24 -4.61 -0.80
CA SER A 33 4.33 -5.76 -0.86
C SER A 33 3.90 -6.22 0.55
N PRO A 34 2.66 -6.72 0.71
CA PRO A 34 2.17 -7.18 2.00
C PRO A 34 2.74 -8.55 2.38
N THR A 35 3.08 -8.70 3.65
CA THR A 35 3.45 -9.99 4.25
C THR A 35 2.23 -10.73 4.80
N VAL A 36 2.43 -11.99 5.17
CA VAL A 36 1.44 -12.75 5.96
C VAL A 36 1.17 -12.04 7.31
N ARG A 37 2.18 -11.41 7.92
CA ARG A 37 2.00 -10.64 9.16
C ARG A 37 1.02 -9.49 8.96
N ASP A 38 1.16 -8.72 7.88
CA ASP A 38 0.27 -7.61 7.58
C ASP A 38 -1.18 -8.09 7.42
N ARG A 39 -1.38 -9.22 6.70
CA ARG A 39 -2.71 -9.83 6.54
C ARG A 39 -3.31 -10.29 7.88
N LEU A 40 -2.50 -10.86 8.77
CA LEU A 40 -2.96 -11.29 10.09
C LEU A 40 -3.27 -10.12 11.01
N VAL A 41 -2.53 -9.01 10.91
CA VAL A 41 -2.83 -7.78 11.66
C VAL A 41 -4.17 -7.22 11.18
N ARG A 42 -4.37 -7.06 9.87
CA ARG A 42 -5.65 -6.65 9.28
C ARG A 42 -6.80 -7.55 9.71
N ALA A 43 -6.62 -8.88 9.69
CA ALA A 43 -7.67 -9.83 10.05
C ALA A 43 -8.07 -9.78 11.53
N ARG A 44 -7.24 -9.19 12.39
CA ARG A 44 -7.51 -8.99 13.82
C ARG A 44 -8.01 -7.58 14.14
N ASP A 45 -8.08 -6.71 13.13
CA ASP A 45 -8.63 -5.39 13.27
C ASP A 45 -10.16 -5.50 13.39
N ASN A 46 -10.73 -4.85 14.40
CA ASN A 46 -12.17 -4.88 14.67
C ASN A 46 -12.93 -3.71 14.03
N THR A 47 -12.24 -2.85 13.27
CA THR A 47 -12.85 -1.77 12.49
C THR A 47 -13.60 -2.32 11.26
N PRO A 48 -14.48 -1.52 10.63
CA PRO A 48 -15.12 -1.90 9.38
C PRO A 48 -14.10 -2.30 8.31
N GLN A 49 -14.47 -3.23 7.43
CA GLN A 49 -13.53 -3.85 6.49
C GLN A 49 -12.77 -2.84 5.63
N GLN A 50 -13.46 -1.79 5.16
CA GLN A 50 -12.86 -0.72 4.37
C GLN A 50 -11.78 0.04 5.17
N GLU A 51 -12.06 0.37 6.43
CA GLU A 51 -11.10 1.08 7.28
C GLU A 51 -9.89 0.21 7.62
N ALA A 52 -10.10 -1.07 7.91
CA ALA A 52 -9.01 -2.03 8.12
C ALA A 52 -8.10 -2.16 6.88
N ASP A 53 -8.69 -2.08 5.68
CA ASP A 53 -7.95 -2.13 4.41
C ASP A 53 -7.12 -0.86 4.22
N THR A 54 -7.72 0.31 4.46
CA THR A 54 -7.03 1.60 4.41
C THR A 54 -5.86 1.66 5.40
N ARG A 55 -6.04 1.18 6.64
CA ARG A 55 -4.97 1.11 7.66
C ARG A 55 -3.83 0.20 7.24
N MET A 56 -4.15 -0.95 6.62
CA MET A 56 -3.13 -1.85 6.07
C MET A 56 -2.36 -1.16 4.96
N ILE A 57 -3.03 -0.55 3.98
CA ILE A 57 -2.40 0.17 2.87
C ILE A 57 -1.50 1.30 3.37
N ALA A 58 -1.96 2.11 4.33
CA ALA A 58 -1.14 3.13 4.99
C ALA A 58 0.18 2.54 5.52
N THR A 59 0.09 1.43 6.24
CA THR A 59 1.24 0.72 6.82
C THR A 59 2.19 0.18 5.75
N LEU A 60 1.69 -0.24 4.59
CA LEU A 60 2.52 -0.68 3.45
C LEU A 60 3.24 0.50 2.78
N CYS A 61 2.67 1.70 2.87
CA CYS A 61 3.23 2.94 2.37
C CYS A 61 4.18 3.64 3.36
N GLY A 62 4.29 3.14 4.59
CA GLY A 62 5.03 3.81 5.67
C GLY A 62 4.32 5.07 6.21
N LEU A 63 3.01 5.18 5.97
CA LEU A 63 2.17 6.31 6.37
C LEU A 63 1.25 5.93 7.55
N GLY A 64 0.80 6.94 8.28
CA GLY A 64 -0.28 6.82 9.25
C GLY A 64 -1.66 6.80 8.58
N TYR A 65 -2.65 6.29 9.30
CA TYR A 65 -4.04 6.34 8.83
C TYR A 65 -4.51 7.78 8.58
N ASP A 66 -4.18 8.70 9.50
CA ASP A 66 -4.55 10.11 9.39
C ASP A 66 -3.89 10.81 8.20
N ASP A 67 -2.72 10.34 7.75
CA ASP A 67 -2.07 10.86 6.54
C ASP A 67 -2.90 10.52 5.30
N ILE A 68 -3.36 9.26 5.21
CA ILE A 68 -4.19 8.81 4.08
C ILE A 68 -5.53 9.54 4.02
N LEU A 69 -6.10 9.95 5.15
CA LEU A 69 -7.36 10.71 5.17
C LEU A 69 -7.27 12.09 4.49
N ASN A 70 -6.06 12.65 4.38
CA ASN A 70 -5.81 13.91 3.69
C ASN A 70 -5.48 13.73 2.19
N MET A 71 -5.35 12.48 1.72
CA MET A 71 -5.06 12.16 0.33
C MET A 71 -6.32 12.31 -0.54
N GLU A 72 -6.13 12.78 -1.78
CA GLU A 72 -7.23 12.82 -2.74
C GLU A 72 -7.64 11.39 -3.14
N GLY A 73 -8.96 11.16 -3.28
CA GLY A 73 -9.50 9.83 -3.53
C GLY A 73 -8.95 9.16 -4.81
N ALA A 74 -8.61 9.94 -5.85
CA ALA A 74 -8.01 9.42 -7.08
C ALA A 74 -6.64 8.79 -6.83
N ASP A 75 -5.81 9.41 -5.99
CA ASP A 75 -4.50 8.88 -5.63
C ASP A 75 -4.61 7.70 -4.67
N TYR A 76 -5.60 7.72 -3.75
CA TYR A 76 -5.88 6.54 -2.91
C TYR A 76 -6.32 5.32 -3.74
N LEU A 77 -7.15 5.51 -4.78
CA LEU A 77 -7.51 4.43 -5.71
C LEU A 77 -6.27 3.81 -6.39
N ARG A 78 -5.27 4.61 -6.75
CA ARG A 78 -3.99 4.08 -7.29
C ARG A 78 -3.24 3.22 -6.27
N LEU A 79 -3.28 3.59 -4.98
CA LEU A 79 -2.71 2.75 -3.93
C LEU A 79 -3.45 1.41 -3.86
N GLU A 80 -4.78 1.40 -3.92
CA GLU A 80 -5.58 0.17 -3.93
C GLU A 80 -5.27 -0.72 -5.15
N GLU A 81 -5.16 -0.13 -6.34
CA GLU A 81 -4.76 -0.82 -7.56
C GLU A 81 -3.39 -1.48 -7.41
N GLN A 82 -2.39 -0.73 -6.94
CA GLN A 82 -1.05 -1.27 -6.73
C GLN A 82 -1.01 -2.34 -5.64
N PHE A 83 -1.82 -2.21 -4.59
CA PHE A 83 -2.00 -3.26 -3.59
C PHE A 83 -2.53 -4.55 -4.23
N MET A 84 -3.53 -4.45 -5.11
CA MET A 84 -4.07 -5.60 -5.85
C MET A 84 -3.04 -6.23 -6.80
N VAL A 85 -2.15 -5.44 -7.41
CA VAL A 85 -1.01 -5.95 -8.18
C VAL A 85 -0.10 -6.82 -7.31
N PHE A 86 0.18 -6.42 -6.07
CA PHE A 86 0.98 -7.24 -5.16
C PHE A 86 0.28 -8.52 -4.70
N LEU A 87 -1.06 -8.53 -4.65
CA LEU A 87 -1.83 -9.73 -4.30
C LEU A 87 -1.98 -10.72 -5.45
N THR A 88 -1.72 -10.27 -6.68
CA THR A 88 -1.77 -11.11 -7.86
C THR A 88 -0.48 -11.91 -7.96
N PRO A 89 -0.52 -13.26 -7.95
CA PRO A 89 0.66 -14.06 -8.22
C PRO A 89 1.25 -13.63 -9.57
N PRO A 90 2.58 -13.51 -9.70
CA PRO A 90 3.17 -13.22 -11.00
C PRO A 90 2.64 -14.27 -11.99
N ALA A 91 2.06 -13.80 -13.10
CA ALA A 91 1.61 -14.70 -14.14
C ALA A 91 2.78 -15.63 -14.47
N LYS A 92 2.53 -16.95 -14.52
CA LYS A 92 3.49 -17.85 -15.14
C LYS A 92 3.66 -17.33 -16.55
N GLU A 93 4.81 -16.73 -16.85
CA GLU A 93 5.13 -16.39 -18.23
C GLU A 93 5.10 -17.70 -19.03
N SER A 94 4.00 -17.94 -19.73
CA SER A 94 4.03 -18.88 -20.84
C SER A 94 4.95 -18.21 -21.85
N LYS A 95 6.22 -18.60 -21.85
CA LYS A 95 7.10 -18.38 -22.99
C LYS A 95 6.42 -19.07 -24.18
N THR A 96 5.60 -18.31 -24.92
CA THR A 96 5.21 -18.70 -26.28
C THR A 96 6.47 -18.52 -27.11
N THR A 97 7.31 -19.55 -27.09
CA THR A 97 8.28 -19.79 -28.14
C THR A 97 7.51 -20.37 -29.31
N LEU A 98 7.14 -19.55 -30.29
CA LEU A 98 6.96 -19.92 -31.69
C LEU A 98 7.24 -18.71 -32.57
#